data_AF-A0A8U0QBX0-F1
#
_entry.id   AF-A0A8U0QBX0-F1
#
_cell.length_a   1.000
_cell.length_b   1.000
_cell.length_c   1.000
_cell.angle_alpha   90.00
_cell.angle_beta   90.00
_cell.angle_gamma   90.00
#
_symmetry.space_group_name_H-M   'P 1'
#
loop_
_entity.id
_entity.type
_entity.pdbx_description
1 polymer ?
#
loop_
_entity_poly.entity_id
_entity_poly.type
_entity_poly.pdbx_seq_one_letter_code
_entity_poly.pdbx_strand_id
1 'polypeptide(L)'
;LTLEQKELCRSRLKLLCYLDRLATYEDILGGPGVAEQRYDSEFFKKFRNQNIILSARTYARESNVQALDILFTYHGAELLQHRLAILFNFPETTSPHEYTNLLPEACVDERGNLGVIPWDERRHREMDWCEEDQCRTVLDQNLPDHAHFLYEDAPDWLRFRTATPPMDLLTDWYLSRAQDIDSCSRQVDCALSLVRLGKERDIPGLERLCDDLVTMETLVYETACELSLTLRDLQQLSDIDKLRLLMKNSSAECYVKDVFQWMVPFLHRCEKQIGGASEALLREYLVTLSRQDLSLPLAVFQHSRPDSQQKVLGDPDQLMTVALECIYSCERDDQLSLCYDILECLPQRGYGPETHITASLHDQVDKLEKHL
;
A
#
# COMPACT_ATOMS: atom_id res chain seq x y z
N LEU A 1 50.59 13.50 -6.05
CA LEU A 1 51.16 12.23 -5.57
C LEU A 1 52.05 11.62 -6.65
N THR A 2 53.28 11.22 -6.32
CA THR A 2 54.14 10.38 -7.18
C THR A 2 53.49 9.00 -7.38
N LEU A 3 53.97 8.20 -8.34
CA LEU A 3 53.44 6.85 -8.58
C LEU A 3 53.53 5.97 -7.32
N GLU A 4 54.68 5.95 -6.67
CA GLU A 4 54.91 5.20 -5.42
C GLU A 4 53.98 5.65 -4.29
N GLN A 5 53.76 6.97 -4.14
CA GLN A 5 52.81 7.49 -3.16
C GLN A 5 51.37 7.05 -3.47
N LYS A 6 50.97 7.01 -4.74
CA LYS A 6 49.65 6.51 -5.14
C LYS A 6 49.51 5.02 -4.83
N GLU A 7 50.52 4.21 -5.10
CA GLU A 7 50.52 2.76 -4.82
C GLU A 7 50.47 2.46 -3.32
N LEU A 8 51.20 3.23 -2.51
CA LEU A 8 51.13 3.15 -1.06
C LEU A 8 49.72 3.46 -0.55
N CYS A 9 49.12 4.57 -1.03
CA CYS A 9 47.75 4.94 -0.64
C CYS A 9 46.74 3.86 -1.06
N ARG A 10 46.82 3.33 -2.29
CA ARG A 10 45.94 2.24 -2.76
C ARG A 10 46.07 0.98 -1.91
N SER A 11 47.29 0.62 -1.53
CA SER A 11 47.54 -0.55 -0.69
C SER A 11 46.98 -0.35 0.72
N ARG A 12 47.17 0.84 1.31
CA ARG A 12 46.61 1.21 2.61
C ARG A 12 45.09 1.21 2.59
N LEU A 13 44.46 1.87 1.62
CA LEU A 13 43.01 1.89 1.42
C LEU A 13 42.43 0.49 1.30
N LYS A 14 43.09 -0.39 0.55
CA LYS A 14 42.64 -1.78 0.40
C LYS A 14 42.69 -2.56 1.72
N LEU A 15 43.73 -2.39 2.52
CA LEU A 15 43.83 -3.04 3.83
C LEU A 15 42.81 -2.47 4.83
N LEU A 16 42.59 -1.16 4.80
CA LEU A 16 41.57 -0.49 5.60
C LEU A 16 40.17 -0.94 5.23
N CYS A 17 39.86 -1.04 3.93
CA CYS A 17 38.60 -1.62 3.44
C CYS A 17 38.42 -3.06 3.94
N TYR A 18 39.46 -3.90 3.91
CA TYR A 18 39.38 -5.26 4.46
C TYR A 18 39.15 -5.27 5.97
N LEU A 19 39.73 -4.33 6.70
CA LEU A 19 39.50 -4.20 8.14
C LEU A 19 38.05 -3.81 8.43
N ASP A 20 37.50 -2.83 7.70
CA ASP A 20 36.11 -2.42 7.85
C ASP A 20 35.15 -3.55 7.48
N ARG A 21 35.47 -4.33 6.44
CA ARG A 21 34.71 -5.54 6.07
C ARG A 21 34.79 -6.64 7.11
N LEU A 22 35.91 -6.78 7.81
CA LEU A 22 36.02 -7.75 8.89
C LEU A 22 35.09 -7.37 10.04
N ALA A 23 35.18 -6.13 10.52
CA ALA A 23 34.30 -5.63 11.59
C ALA A 23 32.81 -5.75 11.22
N THR A 24 32.47 -5.40 9.97
CA THR A 24 31.11 -5.57 9.44
C THR A 24 30.67 -7.03 9.43
N TYR A 25 31.55 -7.95 9.04
CA TYR A 25 31.22 -9.38 9.04
C TYR A 25 31.05 -9.90 10.47
N GLU A 26 31.88 -9.46 11.41
CA GLU A 26 31.73 -9.78 12.84
C GLU A 26 30.37 -9.33 13.37
N ASP A 27 29.92 -8.12 13.04
CA ASP A 27 28.59 -7.63 13.41
C ASP A 27 27.46 -8.46 12.77
N ILE A 28 27.60 -8.83 11.50
CA ILE A 28 26.63 -9.72 10.81
C ILE A 28 26.53 -11.08 11.52
N LEU A 29 27.63 -11.59 12.07
CA LEU A 29 27.64 -12.85 12.82
C LEU A 29 27.04 -12.76 14.23
N GLY A 30 26.68 -11.55 14.69
CA GLY A 30 26.16 -11.30 16.04
C GLY A 30 27.17 -10.62 16.98
N GLY A 31 28.20 -9.99 16.43
CA GLY A 31 29.22 -9.23 17.15
C GLY A 31 30.48 -10.05 17.49
N PRO A 32 31.55 -9.40 18.00
CA PRO A 32 32.89 -9.98 18.10
C PRO A 32 32.97 -11.29 18.89
N GLY A 33 32.20 -11.42 19.98
CA GLY A 33 32.22 -12.62 20.82
C GLY A 33 31.59 -13.85 20.17
N VAL A 34 30.58 -13.67 19.32
CA VAL A 34 29.92 -14.76 18.59
C VAL A 34 30.67 -15.05 17.28
N ALA A 35 31.25 -14.02 16.68
CA ALA A 35 31.99 -14.11 15.42
C ALA A 35 33.12 -15.14 15.49
N GLU A 36 33.88 -15.22 16.59
CA GLU A 36 34.96 -16.21 16.74
C GLU A 36 34.52 -17.66 16.50
N GLN A 37 33.29 -18.00 16.86
CA GLN A 37 32.73 -19.35 16.70
C GLN A 37 32.10 -19.58 15.32
N ARG A 38 31.61 -18.52 14.68
CA ARG A 38 30.86 -18.59 13.41
C ARG A 38 31.64 -18.12 12.19
N TYR A 39 32.87 -17.63 12.40
CA TYR A 39 33.69 -17.07 11.35
C TYR A 39 34.05 -18.13 10.30
N ASP A 40 33.70 -17.86 9.06
CA ASP A 40 34.10 -18.65 7.90
C ASP A 40 35.15 -17.87 7.09
N SER A 41 36.38 -18.41 7.06
CA SER A 41 37.49 -17.80 6.34
C SER A 41 37.29 -17.76 4.82
N GLU A 42 36.62 -18.76 4.24
CA GLU A 42 36.36 -18.80 2.80
C GLU A 42 35.22 -17.85 2.43
N PHE A 43 34.21 -17.72 3.30
CA PHE A 43 33.21 -16.67 3.17
C PHE A 43 33.85 -15.28 3.23
N PHE A 44 34.64 -14.99 4.27
CA PHE A 44 35.25 -13.67 4.43
C PHE A 44 36.19 -13.31 3.28
N LYS A 45 36.97 -14.30 2.80
CA LYS A 45 37.84 -14.14 1.63
C LYS A 45 37.07 -13.71 0.38
N LYS A 46 35.84 -14.19 0.19
CA LYS A 46 34.94 -13.74 -0.88
C LYS A 46 34.37 -12.36 -0.55
N PHE A 47 33.75 -12.20 0.62
CA PHE A 47 33.07 -10.97 1.05
C PHE A 47 33.96 -9.72 1.00
N ARG A 48 35.19 -9.79 1.53
CA ARG A 48 36.13 -8.65 1.55
C ARG A 48 36.56 -8.19 0.16
N ASN A 49 36.49 -9.08 -0.83
CA ASN A 49 36.85 -8.80 -2.22
C ASN A 49 35.65 -8.48 -3.11
N GLN A 50 34.44 -8.65 -2.58
CA GLN A 50 33.21 -8.45 -3.32
C GLN A 50 32.80 -6.98 -3.29
N ASN A 51 32.24 -6.53 -4.40
CA ASN A 51 31.52 -5.27 -4.47
C ASN A 51 30.40 -5.26 -3.41
N ILE A 52 30.40 -4.24 -2.55
CA ILE A 52 29.44 -4.18 -1.43
C ILE A 52 28.01 -4.00 -1.88
N ILE A 53 27.80 -3.33 -3.01
CA ILE A 53 26.47 -3.17 -3.61
C ILE A 53 25.94 -4.54 -4.03
N LEU A 54 26.82 -5.41 -4.54
CA LEU A 54 26.46 -6.78 -4.89
C LEU A 54 26.13 -7.59 -3.64
N SER A 55 26.92 -7.48 -2.57
CA SER A 55 26.61 -8.14 -1.29
C SER A 55 25.28 -7.66 -0.71
N ALA A 56 25.00 -6.35 -0.73
CA ALA A 56 23.74 -5.78 -0.26
C ALA A 56 22.54 -6.28 -1.08
N ARG A 57 22.65 -6.34 -2.41
CA ARG A 57 21.62 -6.95 -3.27
C ARG A 57 21.39 -8.42 -2.94
N THR A 58 22.46 -9.19 -2.72
CA THR A 58 22.34 -10.60 -2.34
C THR A 58 21.60 -10.76 -1.01
N TYR A 59 21.94 -9.97 0.01
CA TYR A 59 21.23 -10.03 1.29
C TYR A 59 19.76 -9.61 1.18
N ALA A 60 19.42 -8.63 0.33
CA ALA A 60 18.03 -8.30 0.04
C ALA A 60 17.28 -9.49 -0.56
N ARG A 61 17.87 -10.19 -1.55
CA ARG A 61 17.27 -11.38 -2.19
C ARG A 61 17.11 -12.57 -1.25
N GLU A 62 17.97 -12.67 -0.25
CA GLU A 62 17.91 -13.70 0.81
C GLU A 62 17.03 -13.27 2.00
N SER A 63 16.40 -12.10 1.92
CA SER A 63 15.62 -11.49 3.00
C SER A 63 16.40 -11.34 4.31
N ASN A 64 17.73 -11.18 4.23
CA ASN A 64 18.60 -10.99 5.38
C ASN A 64 18.62 -9.51 5.80
N VAL A 65 17.55 -9.12 6.48
CA VAL A 65 17.30 -7.74 6.94
C VAL A 65 18.42 -7.24 7.84
N GLN A 66 18.86 -8.08 8.79
CA GLN A 66 19.91 -7.71 9.75
C GLN A 66 21.23 -7.40 9.05
N ALA A 67 21.66 -8.24 8.11
CA ALA A 67 22.91 -7.98 7.39
C ALA A 67 22.82 -6.69 6.56
N LEU A 68 21.67 -6.42 5.97
CA LEU A 68 21.47 -5.23 5.16
C LEU A 68 21.42 -3.93 6.01
N ASP A 69 20.81 -3.98 7.20
CA ASP A 69 20.82 -2.89 8.18
C ASP A 69 22.25 -2.51 8.59
N ILE A 70 23.08 -3.51 8.91
CA ILE A 70 24.49 -3.35 9.25
C ILE A 70 25.26 -2.77 8.06
N LEU A 71 24.98 -3.24 6.84
CA LEU A 71 25.60 -2.70 5.64
C LEU A 71 25.27 -1.23 5.40
N PHE A 72 23.99 -0.84 5.48
CA PHE A 72 23.60 0.57 5.32
C PHE A 72 24.21 1.45 6.41
N THR A 73 24.32 0.93 7.64
CA THR A 73 24.90 1.64 8.77
C THR A 73 26.39 1.92 8.59
N TYR A 74 27.19 0.91 8.18
CA TYR A 74 28.66 1.04 8.14
C TYR A 74 29.26 1.32 6.77
N HIS A 75 28.50 1.10 5.68
CA HIS A 75 28.94 1.33 4.28
C HIS A 75 27.99 2.30 3.56
N GLY A 76 27.33 3.19 4.31
CA GLY A 76 26.28 4.07 3.79
C GLY A 76 26.74 4.98 2.64
N ALA A 77 27.97 5.51 2.70
CA ALA A 77 28.58 6.31 1.64
C ALA A 77 28.58 5.63 0.25
N GLU A 78 28.68 4.29 0.20
CA GLU A 78 28.62 3.53 -1.07
C GLU A 78 27.20 3.03 -1.38
N LEU A 79 26.35 2.82 -0.36
CA LEU A 79 25.10 2.08 -0.48
C LEU A 79 23.83 2.94 -0.47
N LEU A 80 23.79 4.05 0.26
CA LEU A 80 22.54 4.79 0.50
C LEU A 80 21.97 5.41 -0.76
N GLN A 81 22.82 5.82 -1.71
CA GLN A 81 22.35 6.26 -3.03
C GLN A 81 21.65 5.16 -3.84
N HIS A 82 21.84 3.89 -3.45
CA HIS A 82 21.24 2.72 -4.07
C HIS A 82 20.18 2.05 -3.19
N ARG A 83 19.89 2.59 -2.00
CA ARG A 83 19.00 1.96 -0.99
C ARG A 83 17.68 1.52 -1.61
N LEU A 84 16.98 2.42 -2.29
CA LEU A 84 15.69 2.14 -2.94
C LEU A 84 15.77 1.02 -3.98
N ALA A 85 16.83 0.99 -4.80
CA ALA A 85 17.06 -0.05 -5.79
C ALA A 85 17.43 -1.41 -5.15
N ILE A 86 18.17 -1.39 -4.04
CA ILE A 86 18.46 -2.60 -3.26
C ILE A 86 17.17 -3.14 -2.64
N LEU A 87 16.30 -2.29 -2.10
CA LEU A 87 15.04 -2.71 -1.50
C LEU A 87 14.06 -3.35 -2.50
N PHE A 88 14.10 -2.96 -3.78
CA PHE A 88 13.35 -3.65 -4.84
C PHE A 88 13.74 -5.13 -5.01
N ASN A 89 14.92 -5.54 -4.54
CA ASN A 89 15.40 -6.92 -4.66
C ASN A 89 14.93 -7.84 -3.52
N PHE A 90 14.18 -7.35 -2.53
CA PHE A 90 13.48 -8.24 -1.60
C PHE A 90 12.52 -9.14 -2.39
N PRO A 91 12.42 -10.44 -2.10
CA PRO A 91 11.38 -11.28 -2.68
C PRO A 91 10.00 -10.70 -2.36
N GLU A 92 9.08 -10.72 -3.32
CA GLU A 92 7.71 -10.23 -3.16
C GLU A 92 6.93 -10.98 -2.07
N THR A 93 7.38 -12.19 -1.71
CA THR A 93 6.88 -13.03 -0.61
C THR A 93 7.41 -12.64 0.77
N THR A 94 8.34 -11.70 0.86
CA THR A 94 8.84 -11.24 2.16
C THR A 94 7.89 -10.19 2.71
N SER A 95 7.38 -10.41 3.92
CA SER A 95 6.49 -9.44 4.56
C SER A 95 7.20 -8.11 4.77
N PRO A 96 6.61 -6.96 4.36
CA PRO A 96 7.17 -5.63 4.63
C PRO A 96 7.44 -5.32 6.10
N HIS A 97 6.73 -6.00 7.01
CA HIS A 97 6.97 -5.87 8.44
C HIS A 97 8.33 -6.42 8.87
N GLU A 98 8.88 -7.41 8.16
CA GLU A 98 10.20 -8.00 8.46
C GLU A 98 11.33 -7.02 8.19
N TYR A 99 11.19 -6.16 7.17
CA TYR A 99 12.19 -5.18 6.77
C TYR A 99 11.78 -3.72 7.01
N THR A 100 10.82 -3.49 7.91
CA THR A 100 10.28 -2.14 8.19
C THR A 100 11.34 -1.13 8.59
N ASN A 101 12.39 -1.56 9.31
CA ASN A 101 13.48 -0.68 9.74
C ASN A 101 14.36 -0.23 8.57
N LEU A 102 14.35 -0.97 7.45
CA LEU A 102 15.08 -0.61 6.24
C LEU A 102 14.28 0.31 5.33
N LEU A 103 12.98 0.48 5.56
CA LEU A 103 12.11 1.33 4.75
C LEU A 103 12.39 2.81 5.00
N PRO A 104 12.35 3.67 3.96
CA PRO A 104 12.51 5.10 4.14
C PRO A 104 11.31 5.70 4.87
N GLU A 105 11.59 6.67 5.73
CA GLU A 105 10.60 7.34 6.58
C GLU A 105 10.64 8.84 6.31
N ALA A 106 9.50 9.52 6.44
CA ALA A 106 9.44 10.97 6.42
C ALA A 106 9.00 11.50 7.79
N CYS A 107 9.38 12.73 8.09
CA CYS A 107 8.88 13.46 9.24
C CYS A 107 8.74 14.95 8.90
N VAL A 108 7.84 15.62 9.62
CA VAL A 108 7.70 17.08 9.54
C VAL A 108 8.76 17.72 10.44
N ASP A 109 9.58 18.60 9.87
CA ASP A 109 10.57 19.38 10.61
C ASP A 109 9.92 20.44 11.51
N GLU A 110 10.71 21.08 12.39
CA GLU A 110 10.23 22.15 13.28
C GLU A 110 9.63 23.37 12.53
N ARG A 111 9.89 23.48 11.22
CA ARG A 111 9.43 24.56 10.35
C ARG A 111 8.19 24.16 9.55
N GLY A 112 7.65 22.95 9.75
CA GLY A 112 6.48 22.42 9.06
C GLY A 112 6.76 21.80 7.69
N ASN A 113 8.02 21.60 7.30
CA ASN A 113 8.37 20.96 6.03
C ASN A 113 8.50 19.46 6.19
N LEU A 114 7.83 18.71 5.33
CA LEU A 114 7.98 17.26 5.25
C LEU A 114 9.29 16.90 4.55
N GLY A 115 10.13 16.09 5.19
CA GLY A 115 11.40 15.64 4.66
C GLY A 115 11.72 14.19 5.03
N VAL A 116 12.56 13.54 4.23
CA VAL A 116 13.01 12.16 4.47
C VAL A 116 14.00 12.14 5.64
N ILE A 117 13.82 11.20 6.56
CA ILE A 117 14.73 10.97 7.68
C ILE A 117 16.04 10.35 7.13
N PRO A 118 17.20 11.00 7.33
CA PRO A 118 18.49 10.43 6.93
C PRO A 118 18.78 9.14 7.70
N TRP A 119 19.53 8.23 7.08
CA TRP A 119 20.01 7.03 7.77
C TRP A 119 21.06 7.40 8.84
N ASP A 120 21.03 6.74 10.00
CA ASP A 120 22.05 6.90 11.04
C ASP A 120 23.33 6.14 10.65
N GLU A 121 24.16 6.77 9.82
CA GLU A 121 25.45 6.21 9.41
C GLU A 121 26.46 6.19 10.56
N ARG A 122 27.22 5.10 10.65
CA ARG A 122 28.31 4.91 11.61
C ARG A 122 29.57 4.48 10.89
N ARG A 123 30.70 4.61 11.59
CA ARG A 123 32.00 4.14 11.10
C ARG A 123 32.62 3.22 12.14
N HIS A 124 33.28 2.17 11.65
CA HIS A 124 34.04 1.25 12.50
C HIS A 124 35.27 1.90 13.13
N ARG A 125 35.80 2.93 12.48
CA ARG A 125 37.02 3.62 12.88
C ARG A 125 37.03 5.07 12.42
N GLU A 126 37.95 5.84 12.98
CA GLU A 126 38.26 7.17 12.50
C GLU A 126 38.80 7.13 11.06
N MET A 127 38.59 8.25 10.35
CA MET A 127 39.04 8.38 8.97
C MET A 127 40.56 8.45 8.93
N ASP A 128 41.15 7.65 8.04
CA ASP A 128 42.58 7.67 7.79
C ASP A 128 42.95 8.83 6.86
N TRP A 129 44.18 9.34 6.98
CA TRP A 129 44.69 10.41 6.11
C TRP A 129 44.63 10.04 4.62
N CYS A 130 44.69 8.75 4.25
CA CYS A 130 44.58 8.33 2.85
C CYS A 130 43.13 8.33 2.32
N GLU A 131 42.14 8.48 3.21
CA GLU A 131 40.71 8.51 2.88
C GLU A 131 40.16 9.94 2.74
N GLU A 132 40.97 10.96 3.05
CA GLU A 132 40.64 12.37 2.82
C GLU A 132 40.44 12.67 1.33
N ASP A 133 39.57 13.63 1.03
CA ASP A 133 39.18 14.01 -0.34
C ASP A 133 40.38 14.33 -1.25
N GLN A 134 41.42 14.94 -0.69
CA GLN A 134 42.66 15.26 -1.42
C GLN A 134 43.38 14.00 -1.93
N CYS A 135 43.37 12.92 -1.14
CA CYS A 135 43.93 11.63 -1.53
C CYS A 135 42.98 10.91 -2.48
N ARG A 136 41.68 10.84 -2.15
CA ARG A 136 40.67 10.15 -2.97
C ARG A 136 40.57 10.70 -4.38
N THR A 137 40.48 12.02 -4.55
CA THR A 137 40.36 12.68 -5.87
C THR A 137 41.48 12.29 -6.84
N VAL A 138 42.68 12.01 -6.33
CA VAL A 138 43.85 11.61 -7.14
C VAL A 138 43.87 10.11 -7.44
N LEU A 139 43.25 9.30 -6.57
CA LEU A 139 43.26 7.83 -6.63
C LEU A 139 42.07 7.27 -7.41
N ASP A 140 40.91 7.93 -7.30
CA ASP A 140 39.59 7.50 -7.79
C ASP A 140 39.33 7.93 -9.25
N GLN A 141 40.34 8.48 -9.92
CA GLN A 141 40.25 8.86 -11.34
C GLN A 141 39.96 7.62 -12.20
N ASN A 142 38.80 7.62 -12.87
CA ASN A 142 38.33 6.57 -13.78
C ASN A 142 37.93 5.24 -13.12
N LEU A 143 37.38 5.26 -11.90
CA LEU A 143 36.72 4.07 -11.35
C LEU A 143 35.50 3.69 -12.21
N PRO A 144 35.37 2.42 -12.62
CA PRO A 144 34.17 1.94 -13.31
C PRO A 144 32.95 2.05 -12.38
N ASP A 145 31.76 2.24 -12.96
CA ASP A 145 30.52 2.27 -12.17
C ASP A 145 30.22 0.86 -11.64
N HIS A 146 30.63 0.60 -10.41
CA HIS A 146 30.43 -0.67 -9.74
C HIS A 146 28.94 -0.96 -9.49
N ALA A 147 28.04 0.01 -9.63
CA ALA A 147 26.62 -0.16 -9.37
C ALA A 147 25.79 -0.48 -10.62
N HIS A 148 26.36 -0.38 -11.83
CA HIS A 148 25.62 -0.49 -13.09
C HIS A 148 24.74 -1.74 -13.17
N PHE A 149 25.27 -2.88 -12.71
CA PHE A 149 24.58 -4.17 -12.69
C PHE A 149 23.25 -4.18 -11.90
N LEU A 150 23.04 -3.23 -10.99
CA LEU A 150 21.79 -3.11 -10.21
C LEU A 150 20.63 -2.59 -11.07
N TYR A 151 20.94 -1.93 -12.19
CA TYR A 151 19.99 -1.22 -13.04
C TYR A 151 19.83 -1.86 -14.43
N GLU A 152 20.60 -2.89 -14.75
CA GLU A 152 20.60 -3.54 -16.08
C GLU A 152 19.25 -4.18 -16.41
N ASP A 153 18.67 -4.90 -15.44
CA ASP A 153 17.41 -5.62 -15.62
C ASP A 153 16.18 -4.68 -15.58
N ALA A 154 16.31 -3.54 -14.89
CA ALA A 154 15.25 -2.55 -14.71
C ALA A 154 15.81 -1.12 -14.81
N PRO A 155 15.99 -0.58 -16.03
CA PRO A 155 16.60 0.73 -16.26
C PRO A 155 15.85 1.89 -15.59
N ASP A 156 14.52 1.76 -15.44
CA ASP A 156 13.68 2.75 -14.77
C ASP A 156 14.07 2.95 -13.30
N TRP A 157 14.72 1.97 -12.67
CA TRP A 157 15.20 2.11 -11.29
C TRP A 157 16.32 3.14 -11.15
N LEU A 158 16.97 3.54 -12.25
CA LEU A 158 18.03 4.55 -12.23
C LEU A 158 17.52 5.89 -11.67
N ARG A 159 16.23 6.20 -11.83
CA ARG A 159 15.61 7.41 -11.24
C ARG A 159 15.65 7.43 -9.71
N PHE A 160 15.74 6.25 -9.07
CA PHE A 160 15.86 6.09 -7.63
C PHE A 160 17.31 6.11 -7.12
N ARG A 161 18.30 6.36 -7.99
CA ARG A 161 19.72 6.46 -7.61
C ARG A 161 20.01 7.80 -6.94
N THR A 162 19.63 7.94 -5.67
CA THR A 162 19.86 9.16 -4.88
C THR A 162 19.91 8.83 -3.38
N ALA A 163 20.81 9.49 -2.66
CA ALA A 163 20.89 9.38 -1.20
C ALA A 163 19.85 10.28 -0.50
N THR A 164 19.32 11.28 -1.21
CA THR A 164 18.35 12.26 -0.71
C THR A 164 17.16 12.32 -1.68
N PRO A 165 16.29 11.31 -1.70
CA PRO A 165 15.14 11.29 -2.60
C PRO A 165 14.16 12.42 -2.24
N PRO A 166 13.65 13.20 -3.21
CA PRO A 166 12.53 14.09 -2.97
C PRO A 166 11.27 13.27 -2.64
N MET A 167 10.31 13.89 -1.95
CA MET A 167 9.11 13.19 -1.47
C MET A 167 8.32 12.51 -2.59
N ASP A 168 8.12 13.18 -3.73
CA ASP A 168 7.40 12.59 -4.87
C ASP A 168 8.07 11.30 -5.38
N LEU A 169 9.41 11.28 -5.40
CA LEU A 169 10.16 10.10 -5.81
C LEU A 169 10.03 8.97 -4.79
N LEU A 170 9.95 9.30 -3.50
CA LEU A 170 9.75 8.32 -2.44
C LEU A 170 8.32 7.74 -2.47
N THR A 171 7.31 8.58 -2.67
CA THR A 171 5.92 8.15 -2.93
C THR A 171 5.88 7.22 -4.14
N ASP A 172 6.50 7.61 -5.26
CA ASP A 172 6.61 6.79 -6.47
C ASP A 172 7.26 5.44 -6.21
N TRP A 173 8.27 5.37 -5.33
CA TRP A 173 8.92 4.13 -4.95
C TRP A 173 7.95 3.18 -4.23
N TYR A 174 7.22 3.68 -3.22
CA TYR A 174 6.22 2.88 -2.50
C TYR A 174 5.10 2.39 -3.42
N LEU A 175 4.60 3.28 -4.29
CA LEU A 175 3.56 2.94 -5.27
C LEU A 175 4.04 1.86 -6.25
N SER A 176 5.25 2.03 -6.81
CA SER A 176 5.84 1.11 -7.78
C SER A 176 6.11 -0.24 -7.13
N ARG A 177 6.71 -0.27 -5.94
CA ARG A 177 7.03 -1.52 -5.26
C ARG A 177 5.78 -2.29 -4.85
N ALA A 178 4.73 -1.63 -4.37
CA ALA A 178 3.48 -2.30 -4.04
C ALA A 178 2.81 -2.91 -5.28
N GLN A 179 2.87 -2.23 -6.44
CA GLN A 179 2.37 -2.75 -7.71
C GLN A 179 3.20 -3.94 -8.21
N ASP A 180 4.52 -3.91 -8.04
CA ASP A 180 5.40 -5.04 -8.38
C ASP A 180 5.08 -6.28 -7.53
N ILE A 181 4.86 -6.11 -6.22
CA ILE A 181 4.48 -7.20 -5.31
C ILE A 181 3.18 -7.88 -5.78
N ASP A 182 2.14 -7.12 -6.08
CA ASP A 182 0.89 -7.67 -6.61
C ASP A 182 1.08 -8.35 -7.98
N SER A 183 1.72 -7.65 -8.92
CA SER A 183 1.83 -8.14 -10.30
C SER A 183 2.67 -9.40 -10.44
N CYS A 184 3.75 -9.54 -9.65
CA CYS A 184 4.66 -10.68 -9.69
C CYS A 184 4.18 -11.85 -8.84
N SER A 185 3.56 -11.62 -7.68
CA SER A 185 3.29 -12.67 -6.69
C SER A 185 1.84 -12.83 -6.26
N ARG A 186 0.96 -11.88 -6.59
CA ARG A 186 -0.45 -11.82 -6.13
C ARG A 186 -0.62 -11.77 -4.61
N GLN A 187 0.43 -11.44 -3.86
CA GLN A 187 0.36 -11.23 -2.41
C GLN A 187 -0.13 -9.83 -2.10
N VAL A 188 -1.45 -9.67 -2.19
CA VAL A 188 -2.15 -8.41 -1.94
C VAL A 188 -1.91 -7.94 -0.51
N ASP A 189 -1.83 -8.86 0.45
CA ASP A 189 -1.49 -8.61 1.85
C ASP A 189 -0.11 -7.96 2.02
N CYS A 190 0.91 -8.45 1.29
CA CYS A 190 2.23 -7.86 1.28
C CYS A 190 2.23 -6.48 0.62
N ALA A 191 1.57 -6.31 -0.53
CA ALA A 191 1.45 -5.01 -1.18
C ALA A 191 0.75 -3.99 -0.27
N LEU A 192 -0.36 -4.37 0.36
CA LEU A 192 -1.13 -3.52 1.27
C LEU A 192 -0.35 -3.17 2.53
N SER A 193 0.38 -4.12 3.10
CA SER A 193 1.25 -3.89 4.26
C SER A 193 2.31 -2.85 3.97
N LEU A 194 2.95 -2.90 2.78
CA LEU A 194 3.96 -1.92 2.38
C LEU A 194 3.36 -0.51 2.29
N VAL A 195 2.18 -0.38 1.68
CA VAL A 195 1.51 0.92 1.53
C VAL A 195 1.05 1.48 2.88
N ARG A 196 0.53 0.62 3.78
CA ARG A 196 0.16 1.02 5.15
C ARG A 196 1.37 1.52 5.93
N LEU A 197 2.49 0.81 5.88
CA LEU A 197 3.75 1.25 6.49
C LEU A 197 4.21 2.60 5.93
N GLY A 198 4.13 2.81 4.62
CA GLY A 198 4.43 4.11 4.02
C GLY A 198 3.54 5.23 4.59
N LYS A 199 2.24 4.99 4.74
CA LYS A 199 1.30 5.95 5.34
C LYS A 199 1.59 6.23 6.82
N GLU A 200 1.93 5.21 7.58
CA GLU A 200 2.33 5.33 9.00
C GLU A 200 3.62 6.13 9.18
N ARG A 201 4.44 6.24 8.12
CA ARG A 201 5.71 6.98 8.06
C ARG A 201 5.59 8.30 7.31
N ASP A 202 4.38 8.88 7.30
CA ASP A 202 4.04 10.18 6.72
C ASP A 202 4.37 10.32 5.22
N ILE A 203 4.39 9.21 4.46
CA ILE A 203 4.56 9.26 3.00
C ILE A 203 3.20 9.61 2.35
N PRO A 204 3.10 10.74 1.63
CA PRO A 204 1.84 11.21 1.08
C PRO A 204 1.48 10.49 -0.23
N GLY A 205 0.21 10.61 -0.64
CA GLY A 205 -0.26 10.18 -1.96
C GLY A 205 -0.48 8.67 -2.10
N LEU A 206 -0.50 7.95 -0.98
CA LEU A 206 -0.66 6.49 -0.93
C LEU A 206 -2.11 6.05 -0.71
N GLU A 207 -3.03 6.99 -0.45
CA GLU A 207 -4.42 6.72 -0.04
C GLU A 207 -5.19 5.93 -1.09
N ARG A 208 -5.12 6.36 -2.36
CA ARG A 208 -5.88 5.72 -3.45
C ARG A 208 -5.43 4.28 -3.67
N LEU A 209 -4.13 4.03 -3.71
CA LEU A 209 -3.59 2.67 -3.85
C LEU A 209 -3.94 1.81 -2.64
N CYS A 210 -3.89 2.39 -1.43
CA CYS A 210 -4.32 1.71 -0.21
C CYS A 210 -5.79 1.28 -0.29
N ASP A 211 -6.68 2.16 -0.77
CA ASP A 211 -8.12 1.87 -0.90
C ASP A 211 -8.38 0.78 -1.96
N ASP A 212 -7.66 0.81 -3.08
CA ASP A 212 -7.72 -0.23 -4.11
C ASP A 212 -7.23 -1.58 -3.55
N LEU A 213 -6.10 -1.60 -2.83
CA LEU A 213 -5.55 -2.81 -2.23
C LEU A 213 -6.43 -3.39 -1.12
N VAL A 214 -7.10 -2.56 -0.31
CA VAL A 214 -8.12 -3.04 0.65
C VAL A 214 -9.27 -3.71 -0.08
N THR A 215 -9.74 -3.12 -1.18
CA THR A 215 -10.80 -3.72 -2.01
C THR A 215 -10.34 -5.06 -2.61
N MET A 216 -9.10 -5.11 -3.08
CA MET A 216 -8.49 -6.32 -3.62
C MET A 216 -8.34 -7.41 -2.55
N GLU A 217 -7.91 -7.06 -1.33
CA GLU A 217 -7.76 -7.98 -0.19
C GLU A 217 -9.11 -8.63 0.14
N THR A 218 -10.17 -7.83 0.23
CA THR A 218 -11.53 -8.34 0.44
C THR A 218 -11.96 -9.29 -0.68
N LEU A 219 -11.72 -8.92 -1.95
CA LEU A 219 -12.08 -9.76 -3.10
C LEU A 219 -11.34 -11.09 -3.12
N VAL A 220 -10.04 -11.08 -2.81
CA VAL A 220 -9.19 -12.28 -2.86
C VAL A 220 -9.44 -13.23 -1.69
N TYR A 221 -9.59 -12.71 -0.47
CA TYR A 221 -9.59 -13.55 0.74
C TYR A 221 -10.96 -13.73 1.39
N GLU A 222 -11.90 -12.80 1.20
CA GLU A 222 -13.19 -12.82 1.92
C GLU A 222 -14.37 -13.15 1.02
N THR A 223 -14.40 -12.59 -0.18
CA THR A 223 -15.44 -12.94 -1.14
C THR A 223 -15.11 -14.30 -1.73
N ALA A 224 -16.06 -15.21 -1.83
CA ALA A 224 -15.88 -16.51 -2.50
C ALA A 224 -15.74 -16.35 -4.04
N CYS A 225 -15.06 -15.29 -4.49
CA CYS A 225 -14.89 -14.95 -5.89
C CYS A 225 -13.63 -15.62 -6.42
N GLU A 226 -13.80 -16.59 -7.31
CA GLU A 226 -12.70 -17.11 -8.12
C GLU A 226 -12.23 -16.00 -9.07
N LEU A 227 -11.12 -15.33 -8.76
CA LEU A 227 -10.66 -14.23 -9.60
C LEU A 227 -9.20 -14.34 -9.97
N SER A 228 -8.99 -14.49 -11.28
CA SER A 228 -7.78 -14.09 -12.00
C SER A 228 -7.64 -12.57 -12.14
N LEU A 229 -8.42 -11.78 -11.39
CA LEU A 229 -8.42 -10.33 -11.41
C LEU A 229 -7.05 -9.83 -10.95
N THR A 230 -6.49 -8.87 -11.66
CA THR A 230 -5.26 -8.18 -11.25
C THR A 230 -5.58 -6.84 -10.61
N LEU A 231 -4.67 -6.27 -9.81
CA LEU A 231 -4.87 -4.91 -9.28
C LEU A 231 -5.05 -3.88 -10.41
N ARG A 232 -4.34 -4.05 -11.53
CA ARG A 232 -4.49 -3.20 -12.71
C ARG A 232 -5.90 -3.28 -13.30
N ASP A 233 -6.47 -4.48 -13.39
CA ASP A 233 -7.83 -4.65 -13.89
C ASP A 233 -8.83 -3.99 -12.95
N LEU A 234 -8.67 -4.19 -11.63
CA LEU A 234 -9.50 -3.54 -10.61
C LEU A 234 -9.45 -2.01 -10.74
N GLN A 235 -8.27 -1.42 -10.96
CA GLN A 235 -8.10 0.02 -11.10
C GLN A 235 -8.76 0.61 -12.35
N GLN A 236 -9.03 -0.20 -13.37
CA GLN A 236 -9.73 0.22 -14.58
C GLN A 236 -11.26 0.15 -14.43
N LEU A 237 -11.77 -0.52 -13.41
CA LEU A 237 -13.19 -0.62 -13.14
C LEU A 237 -13.74 0.69 -12.57
N SER A 238 -14.98 0.99 -12.94
CA SER A 238 -15.76 2.01 -12.26
C SER A 238 -16.06 1.57 -10.82
N ASP A 239 -16.31 2.53 -9.92
CA ASP A 239 -16.61 2.20 -8.53
C ASP A 239 -17.90 1.39 -8.38
N ILE A 240 -18.88 1.58 -9.27
CA ILE A 240 -20.08 0.74 -9.28
C ILE A 240 -19.77 -0.70 -9.70
N ASP A 241 -18.85 -0.91 -10.63
CA ASP A 241 -18.45 -2.27 -11.03
C ASP A 241 -17.63 -2.96 -9.95
N LYS A 242 -16.77 -2.21 -9.23
CA LYS A 242 -16.08 -2.72 -8.02
C LYS A 242 -17.10 -3.14 -6.94
N LEU A 243 -18.12 -2.31 -6.70
CA LEU A 243 -19.18 -2.63 -5.74
C LEU A 243 -19.97 -3.88 -6.15
N ARG A 244 -20.32 -3.99 -7.43
CA ARG A 244 -20.99 -5.19 -7.99
C ARG A 244 -20.13 -6.43 -7.82
N LEU A 245 -18.82 -6.34 -8.01
CA LEU A 245 -17.90 -7.46 -7.78
C LEU A 245 -17.86 -7.90 -6.32
N LEU A 246 -17.76 -6.95 -5.38
CA LEU A 246 -17.75 -7.25 -3.94
C LEU A 246 -19.00 -8.04 -3.51
N MET A 247 -20.15 -7.70 -4.08
CA MET A 247 -21.43 -8.32 -3.72
C MET A 247 -21.82 -9.53 -4.58
N LYS A 248 -21.06 -9.85 -5.64
CA LYS A 248 -21.46 -10.79 -6.71
C LYS A 248 -21.85 -12.18 -6.20
N ASN A 249 -21.12 -12.70 -5.22
CA ASN A 249 -21.27 -14.05 -4.68
C ASN A 249 -21.91 -14.05 -3.29
N SER A 250 -22.49 -12.92 -2.85
CA SER A 250 -23.20 -12.83 -1.58
C SER A 250 -24.51 -13.62 -1.66
N SER A 251 -24.72 -14.54 -0.73
CA SER A 251 -25.96 -15.32 -0.64
C SER A 251 -27.06 -14.51 0.05
N ALA A 252 -28.33 -14.87 -0.20
CA ALA A 252 -29.45 -14.21 0.49
C ALA A 252 -29.35 -14.28 2.04
N GLU A 253 -28.77 -15.35 2.58
CA GLU A 253 -28.58 -15.55 4.02
C GLU A 253 -27.51 -14.61 4.61
N CYS A 254 -26.41 -14.40 3.89
CA CYS A 254 -25.30 -13.56 4.33
C CYS A 254 -25.41 -12.10 3.87
N TYR A 255 -26.36 -11.77 2.99
CA TYR A 255 -26.39 -10.51 2.25
C TYR A 255 -26.25 -9.27 3.13
N VAL A 256 -27.04 -9.18 4.20
CA VAL A 256 -26.99 -8.03 5.12
C VAL A 256 -25.63 -7.94 5.82
N LYS A 257 -25.08 -9.07 6.25
CA LYS A 257 -23.75 -9.11 6.87
C LYS A 257 -22.71 -8.61 5.88
N ASP A 258 -22.75 -9.10 4.64
CA ASP A 258 -21.83 -8.74 3.56
C ASP A 258 -21.97 -7.25 3.17
N VAL A 259 -23.19 -6.69 3.24
CA VAL A 259 -23.42 -5.25 3.06
C VAL A 259 -22.64 -4.45 4.08
N PHE A 260 -22.71 -4.81 5.37
CA PHE A 260 -21.97 -4.09 6.41
C PHE A 260 -20.48 -4.38 6.43
N GLN A 261 -20.07 -5.59 6.02
CA GLN A 261 -18.66 -6.01 6.02
C GLN A 261 -17.89 -5.46 4.80
N TRP A 262 -18.54 -5.38 3.63
CA TRP A 262 -17.86 -5.07 2.37
C TRP A 262 -18.38 -3.79 1.71
N MET A 263 -19.69 -3.70 1.46
CA MET A 263 -20.28 -2.56 0.74
C MET A 263 -20.14 -1.24 1.52
N VAL A 264 -20.58 -1.19 2.78
CA VAL A 264 -20.55 0.05 3.58
C VAL A 264 -19.11 0.59 3.74
N PRO A 265 -18.10 -0.24 4.09
CA PRO A 265 -16.72 0.23 4.12
C PRO A 265 -16.20 0.71 2.75
N PHE A 266 -16.59 0.06 1.66
CA PHE A 266 -16.24 0.50 0.30
C PHE A 266 -16.86 1.87 -0.03
N LEU A 267 -18.16 2.03 0.20
CA LEU A 267 -18.88 3.30 -0.02
C LEU A 267 -18.28 4.44 0.81
N HIS A 268 -17.89 4.18 2.06
CA HIS A 268 -17.23 5.18 2.90
C HIS A 268 -15.85 5.59 2.36
N ARG A 269 -15.11 4.69 1.71
CA ARG A 269 -13.86 5.05 1.01
C ARG A 269 -14.15 5.93 -0.21
N CYS A 270 -15.16 5.58 -1.02
CA CYS A 270 -15.57 6.40 -2.16
C CYS A 270 -16.01 7.80 -1.74
N GLU A 271 -16.79 7.93 -0.65
CA GLU A 271 -17.24 9.22 -0.10
C GLU A 271 -16.08 10.13 0.29
N LYS A 272 -15.01 9.57 0.86
CA LYS A 272 -13.80 10.33 1.23
C LYS A 272 -13.06 10.86 0.01
N GLN A 273 -13.14 10.17 -1.13
CA GLN A 273 -12.49 10.59 -2.37
C GLN A 273 -13.33 11.62 -3.13
N ILE A 274 -14.63 11.38 -3.23
CA ILE A 274 -15.60 12.22 -3.93
C ILE A 274 -16.85 12.33 -3.06
N GLY A 275 -17.10 13.52 -2.51
CA GLY A 275 -18.30 13.77 -1.70
C GLY A 275 -19.59 13.49 -2.48
N GLY A 276 -20.54 12.78 -1.86
CA GLY A 276 -21.78 12.30 -2.46
C GLY A 276 -21.66 10.98 -3.24
N ALA A 277 -20.46 10.41 -3.38
CA ALA A 277 -20.27 9.16 -4.11
C ALA A 277 -20.94 7.97 -3.41
N SER A 278 -20.94 7.92 -2.08
CA SER A 278 -21.58 6.82 -1.34
C SER A 278 -23.07 6.74 -1.65
N GLU A 279 -23.75 7.88 -1.63
CA GLU A 279 -25.18 7.97 -1.94
C GLU A 279 -25.47 7.58 -3.40
N ALA A 280 -24.72 8.15 -4.34
CA ALA A 280 -24.92 7.90 -5.76
C ALA A 280 -24.72 6.42 -6.11
N LEU A 281 -23.64 5.79 -5.59
CA LEU A 281 -23.31 4.40 -5.85
C LEU A 281 -24.31 3.44 -5.23
N LEU A 282 -24.72 3.67 -3.98
CA LEU A 282 -25.70 2.82 -3.30
C LEU A 282 -27.06 2.89 -4.01
N ARG A 283 -27.50 4.09 -4.38
CA ARG A 283 -28.72 4.30 -5.17
C ARG A 283 -28.64 3.57 -6.50
N GLU A 284 -27.58 3.77 -7.29
CA GLU A 284 -27.41 3.10 -8.59
C GLU A 284 -27.45 1.58 -8.43
N TYR A 285 -26.75 1.05 -7.43
CA TYR A 285 -26.68 -0.38 -7.15
C TYR A 285 -28.06 -0.97 -6.81
N LEU A 286 -28.78 -0.38 -5.84
CA LEU A 286 -30.09 -0.87 -5.40
C LEU A 286 -31.14 -0.77 -6.50
N VAL A 287 -31.19 0.35 -7.23
CA VAL A 287 -32.14 0.54 -8.34
C VAL A 287 -31.86 -0.44 -9.47
N THR A 288 -30.59 -0.75 -9.75
CA THR A 288 -30.22 -1.76 -10.75
C THR A 288 -30.69 -3.16 -10.35
N LEU A 289 -30.50 -3.57 -9.09
CA LEU A 289 -30.99 -4.85 -8.57
C LEU A 289 -32.52 -4.95 -8.66
N SER A 290 -33.19 -3.86 -8.30
CA SER A 290 -34.66 -3.78 -8.19
C SER A 290 -35.38 -4.06 -9.52
N ARG A 291 -34.72 -3.82 -10.67
CA ARG A 291 -35.30 -4.14 -11.98
C ARG A 291 -35.66 -5.62 -12.11
N GLN A 292 -34.84 -6.49 -11.52
CA GLN A 292 -34.99 -7.94 -11.62
C GLN A 292 -35.60 -8.56 -10.36
N ASP A 293 -35.27 -8.04 -9.16
CA ASP A 293 -35.77 -8.60 -7.91
C ASP A 293 -35.67 -7.61 -6.74
N LEU A 294 -36.77 -7.42 -6.01
CA LEU A 294 -36.85 -6.53 -4.85
C LEU A 294 -36.37 -7.15 -3.53
N SER A 295 -36.08 -8.45 -3.47
CA SER A 295 -35.77 -9.13 -2.19
C SER A 295 -34.49 -8.62 -1.54
N LEU A 296 -33.42 -8.43 -2.33
CA LEU A 296 -32.14 -7.91 -1.83
C LEU A 296 -32.23 -6.41 -1.47
N PRO A 297 -32.82 -5.53 -2.31
CA PRO A 297 -33.13 -4.16 -1.90
C PRO A 297 -33.94 -4.06 -0.61
N LEU A 298 -35.00 -4.88 -0.46
CA LEU A 298 -35.81 -4.94 0.76
C LEU A 298 -34.96 -5.24 2.00
N ALA A 299 -34.03 -6.20 1.92
CA ALA A 299 -33.14 -6.52 3.04
C ALA A 299 -32.31 -5.31 3.51
N VAL A 300 -31.90 -4.44 2.58
CA VAL A 300 -31.17 -3.19 2.88
C VAL A 300 -32.10 -2.15 3.53
N PHE A 301 -33.33 -2.01 3.02
CA PHE A 301 -34.32 -1.09 3.59
C PHE A 301 -34.76 -1.49 5.00
N GLN A 302 -34.94 -2.79 5.26
CA GLN A 302 -35.21 -3.31 6.60
C GLN A 302 -34.10 -2.94 7.59
N HIS A 303 -32.85 -2.92 7.14
CA HIS A 303 -31.69 -2.48 7.93
C HIS A 303 -31.41 -0.98 7.85
N SER A 304 -32.33 -0.19 7.30
CA SER A 304 -32.25 1.27 7.22
C SER A 304 -33.43 1.96 7.91
N ARG A 305 -34.30 1.20 8.58
CA ARG A 305 -35.46 1.73 9.30
C ARG A 305 -35.07 2.80 10.33
N PRO A 306 -35.96 3.75 10.63
CA PRO A 306 -35.80 4.75 11.70
C PRO A 306 -35.23 4.23 13.02
N ASP A 307 -35.68 3.05 13.46
CA ASP A 307 -35.35 2.41 14.73
C ASP A 307 -34.11 1.50 14.67
N SER A 308 -33.52 1.29 13.50
CA SER A 308 -32.33 0.47 13.33
C SER A 308 -31.10 1.11 14.00
N GLN A 309 -30.39 0.30 14.80
CA GLN A 309 -29.16 0.71 15.52
C GLN A 309 -28.01 1.03 14.56
N GLN A 310 -27.88 0.24 13.49
CA GLN A 310 -26.89 0.43 12.44
C GLN A 310 -27.63 0.53 11.11
N LYS A 311 -27.45 1.65 10.40
CA LYS A 311 -28.20 1.96 9.17
C LYS A 311 -27.27 1.94 7.96
N VAL A 312 -27.74 1.35 6.87
CA VAL A 312 -27.07 1.45 5.57
C VAL A 312 -27.41 2.81 4.94
N LEU A 313 -28.70 3.17 4.92
CA LEU A 313 -29.20 4.50 4.55
C LEU A 313 -29.60 5.26 5.83
N GLY A 314 -28.82 6.26 6.21
CA GLY A 314 -29.07 7.05 7.41
C GLY A 314 -30.00 8.25 7.19
N ASP A 315 -29.98 8.82 5.98
CA ASP A 315 -30.76 10.00 5.64
C ASP A 315 -32.22 9.63 5.26
N PRO A 316 -33.23 10.22 5.93
CA PRO A 316 -34.64 9.90 5.68
C PRO A 316 -35.10 10.20 4.25
N ASP A 317 -34.63 11.31 3.66
CA ASP A 317 -35.04 11.73 2.32
C ASP A 317 -34.43 10.81 1.26
N GLN A 318 -33.15 10.46 1.43
CA GLN A 318 -32.47 9.48 0.59
C GLN A 318 -33.15 8.11 0.67
N LEU A 319 -33.50 7.65 1.87
CA LEU A 319 -34.20 6.38 2.08
C LEU A 319 -35.52 6.33 1.30
N MET A 320 -36.36 7.36 1.41
CA MET A 320 -37.61 7.45 0.66
C MET A 320 -37.37 7.53 -0.85
N THR A 321 -36.41 8.35 -1.28
CA THR A 321 -36.09 8.53 -2.71
C THR A 321 -35.66 7.22 -3.35
N VAL A 322 -34.70 6.52 -2.76
CA VAL A 322 -34.18 5.26 -3.30
C VAL A 322 -35.25 4.16 -3.26
N ALA A 323 -36.05 4.08 -2.20
CA ALA A 323 -37.16 3.12 -2.12
C ALA A 323 -38.21 3.32 -3.23
N LEU A 324 -38.65 4.57 -3.44
CA LEU A 324 -39.58 4.91 -4.52
C LEU A 324 -39.01 4.49 -5.88
N GLU A 325 -37.76 4.83 -6.16
CA GLU A 325 -37.11 4.48 -7.42
C GLU A 325 -36.94 2.98 -7.61
N CYS A 326 -36.64 2.23 -6.55
CA CYS A 326 -36.55 0.78 -6.59
C CYS A 326 -37.89 0.16 -6.96
N ILE A 327 -38.98 0.57 -6.31
CA ILE A 327 -40.33 0.06 -6.59
C ILE A 327 -40.75 0.42 -8.03
N TYR A 328 -40.57 1.66 -8.45
CA TYR A 328 -40.93 2.10 -9.81
C TYR A 328 -40.08 1.48 -10.91
N SER A 329 -38.85 1.05 -10.60
CA SER A 329 -37.96 0.41 -11.56
C SER A 329 -38.17 -1.10 -11.69
N CYS A 330 -38.95 -1.71 -10.79
CA CYS A 330 -39.20 -3.15 -10.80
C CYS A 330 -39.99 -3.56 -12.05
N GLU A 331 -39.43 -4.45 -12.87
CA GLU A 331 -40.06 -4.92 -14.10
C GLU A 331 -40.98 -6.13 -13.87
N ARG A 332 -40.95 -6.71 -12.66
CA ARG A 332 -41.76 -7.87 -12.27
C ARG A 332 -43.13 -7.46 -11.73
N ASP A 333 -44.15 -8.24 -12.07
CA ASP A 333 -45.53 -8.05 -11.66
C ASP A 333 -45.96 -8.96 -10.49
N ASP A 334 -45.07 -9.82 -10.00
CA ASP A 334 -45.35 -10.82 -8.96
C ASP A 334 -44.74 -10.49 -7.58
N GLN A 335 -44.21 -9.28 -7.39
CA GLN A 335 -43.50 -8.85 -6.17
C GLN A 335 -44.24 -7.79 -5.34
N LEU A 336 -45.57 -7.69 -5.49
CA LEU A 336 -46.39 -6.68 -4.81
C LEU A 336 -46.22 -6.68 -3.28
N SER A 337 -46.10 -7.86 -2.65
CA SER A 337 -45.87 -7.95 -1.21
C SER A 337 -44.56 -7.30 -0.79
N LEU A 338 -43.49 -7.46 -1.58
CA LEU A 338 -42.20 -6.84 -1.30
C LEU A 338 -42.27 -5.32 -1.42
N CYS A 339 -43.09 -4.79 -2.34
CA CYS A 339 -43.32 -3.35 -2.44
C CYS A 339 -43.92 -2.79 -1.13
N TYR A 340 -44.94 -3.44 -0.58
CA TYR A 340 -45.52 -3.04 0.70
C TYR A 340 -44.51 -3.17 1.85
N ASP A 341 -43.75 -4.27 1.91
CA ASP A 341 -42.71 -4.45 2.94
C ASP A 341 -41.63 -3.35 2.87
N ILE A 342 -41.29 -2.86 1.67
CA ILE A 342 -40.37 -1.73 1.47
C ILE A 342 -41.00 -0.44 2.02
N LEU A 343 -42.26 -0.16 1.69
CA LEU A 343 -42.97 1.03 2.18
C LEU A 343 -43.07 1.07 3.71
N GLU A 344 -43.28 -0.09 4.35
CA GLU A 344 -43.29 -0.21 5.81
C GLU A 344 -41.94 0.12 6.48
N CYS A 345 -40.84 0.11 5.72
CA CYS A 345 -39.53 0.48 6.24
C CYS A 345 -39.30 2.00 6.27
N LEU A 346 -40.16 2.79 5.63
CA LEU A 346 -39.98 4.22 5.47
C LEU A 346 -40.32 5.02 6.73
N PRO A 347 -39.69 6.20 6.93
CA PRO A 347 -40.01 7.08 8.04
C PRO A 347 -41.46 7.57 7.96
N GLN A 348 -42.13 7.66 9.11
CA GLN A 348 -43.44 8.29 9.20
C GLN A 348 -43.32 9.81 9.03
N ARG A 349 -44.39 10.45 8.54
CA ARG A 349 -44.42 11.91 8.40
C ARG A 349 -44.14 12.59 9.75
N GLY A 350 -43.20 13.53 9.75
CA GLY A 350 -42.72 14.23 10.96
C GLY A 350 -41.55 13.54 11.66
N TYR A 351 -40.99 12.46 11.09
CA TYR A 351 -39.76 11.85 11.57
C TYR A 351 -38.51 12.54 11.00
N GLY A 352 -37.56 12.88 11.87
CA GLY A 352 -36.29 13.48 11.46
C GLY A 352 -36.37 14.99 11.14
N PRO A 353 -35.26 15.59 10.69
CA PRO A 353 -35.23 16.98 10.26
C PRO A 353 -36.02 17.16 8.96
N GLU A 354 -36.95 18.12 8.93
CA GLU A 354 -37.69 18.44 7.70
C GLU A 354 -36.82 19.24 6.73
N THR A 355 -36.65 18.71 5.52
CA THR A 355 -36.02 19.43 4.41
C THR A 355 -37.07 19.96 3.44
N HIS A 356 -36.62 20.74 2.46
CA HIS A 356 -37.48 21.28 1.40
C HIS A 356 -38.13 20.21 0.50
N ILE A 357 -37.63 18.97 0.49
CA ILE A 357 -38.16 17.87 -0.35
C ILE A 357 -38.97 16.84 0.45
N THR A 358 -38.80 16.76 1.78
CA THR A 358 -39.42 15.73 2.65
C THR A 358 -40.94 15.64 2.46
N ALA A 359 -41.65 16.77 2.43
CA ALA A 359 -43.11 16.78 2.23
C ALA A 359 -43.52 16.23 0.86
N SER A 360 -42.76 16.56 -0.19
CA SER A 360 -43.01 16.07 -1.56
C SER A 360 -42.75 14.57 -1.68
N LEU A 361 -41.73 14.04 -0.98
CA LEU A 361 -41.43 12.61 -0.93
C LEU A 361 -42.54 11.83 -0.24
N HIS A 362 -43.04 12.30 0.90
CA HIS A 362 -44.21 11.70 1.55
C HIS A 362 -45.45 11.71 0.66
N ASP A 363 -45.72 12.83 -0.04
CA ASP A 363 -46.85 12.89 -0.98
C ASP A 363 -46.70 11.89 -2.14
N GLN A 364 -45.47 11.55 -2.55
CA GLN A 364 -45.21 10.54 -3.57
C GLN A 364 -45.39 9.11 -3.02
N VAL A 365 -44.92 8.85 -1.79
CA VAL A 365 -45.14 7.59 -1.08
C VAL A 365 -46.64 7.32 -0.91
N ASP A 366 -47.41 8.30 -0.42
CA ASP A 366 -48.87 8.20 -0.23
C ASP A 366 -49.62 7.94 -1.55
N LYS A 367 -49.09 8.45 -2.67
CA LYS A 367 -49.65 8.18 -4.00
C LYS A 367 -49.33 6.76 -4.43
N LEU A 368 -48.07 6.33 -4.31
CA LEU A 368 -47.65 4.98 -4.68
C LEU A 368 -48.42 3.92 -3.88
N GLU A 369 -48.58 4.10 -2.58
CA GLU A 369 -49.34 3.18 -1.72
C GLU A 369 -50.81 3.00 -2.16
N LYS A 370 -51.43 4.04 -2.74
CA LYS A 370 -52.79 3.95 -3.29
C LYS A 370 -52.87 3.28 -4.67
N HIS A 371 -51.73 3.21 -5.36
CA HIS A 371 -51.62 2.64 -6.71
C HIS A 371 -51.20 1.16 -6.71
N LEU A 372 -50.47 0.74 -5.69
CA LEU A 372 -50.23 -0.67 -5.32
C LEU A 372 -51.51 -1.30 -4.76
#